data_AF-A0A8T5HZ25-F1
#
_entry.id   AF-A0A8T5HZ25-F1
#
_cell.length_a   1.000
_cell.length_b   1.000
_cell.length_c   1.000
_cell.angle_alpha   90.00
_cell.angle_beta   90.00
_cell.angle_gamma   90.00
#
_symmetry.space_group_name_H-M   'P 1'
#
loop_
_entity.id
_entity.type
_entity.pdbx_description
1 polymer ?
#
loop_
_entity_poly.entity_id
_entity_poly.type
_entity_poly.pdbx_seq_one_letter_code
_entity_poly.pdbx_strand_id
1 'polypeptide(L)'
;MKLKLNYSVKFYWGAILIIASFVFGLITKFLFFYPTTNQNTRLSMVVIYIITWPMLFLGVYWMGKDYAESLQKYMRYRYYHKYVKVRTKKAYHATKERTRKIRTKTKERTTKIRAQAKERSNTFKAKTKVRTDQIKNRLKRK
;
A
#
# COMPACT_ATOMS: atom_id res chain seq x y z
N MET A 1 0.93 12.63 3.41
CA MET A 1 0.85 12.08 4.79
C MET A 1 2.28 11.97 5.31
N LYS A 2 2.69 12.84 6.25
CA LYS A 2 4.05 12.83 6.82
C LYS A 2 4.17 11.64 7.77
N LEU A 3 4.92 10.62 7.38
CA LEU A 3 5.34 9.56 8.29
C LEU A 3 6.30 10.18 9.32
N LYS A 4 5.80 10.46 10.54
CA LYS A 4 6.68 10.72 11.68
C LYS A 4 7.36 9.41 12.02
N LEU A 5 8.59 9.21 11.54
CA LEU A 5 9.45 8.14 12.07
C LEU A 5 9.88 8.58 13.46
N ASN A 6 9.17 8.11 14.48
CA ASN A 6 9.65 8.19 15.86
C ASN A 6 10.79 7.19 16.01
N TYR A 7 12.03 7.66 15.82
CA TYR A 7 13.20 6.86 16.10
C TYR A 7 13.31 6.62 17.62
N SER A 8 13.68 5.39 18.00
CA SER A 8 13.89 5.02 19.40
C SER A 8 15.00 5.87 20.01
N VAL A 9 14.88 6.22 21.28
CA VAL A 9 15.95 6.92 22.04
C VAL A 9 17.29 6.15 21.95
N LYS A 10 17.23 4.82 21.83
CA LYS A 10 18.40 3.94 21.63
C LYS A 10 19.13 4.20 20.31
N PHE A 11 18.40 4.54 19.25
CA PHE A 11 18.97 4.89 17.95
C PHE A 11 19.77 6.21 18.03
N TYR A 12 19.23 7.21 18.72
CA TYR A 12 19.93 8.48 18.93
C TYR A 12 21.19 8.30 19.76
N TRP A 13 21.14 7.49 20.83
CA TRP A 13 22.34 7.15 21.61
C TRP A 13 23.40 6.44 20.77
N GLY A 14 23.01 5.48 19.93
CA GLY A 14 23.93 4.82 19.00
C GLY A 14 24.56 5.79 17.99
N ALA A 15 23.76 6.68 17.40
CA ALA A 15 24.26 7.69 16.47
C ALA A 15 25.22 8.68 17.15
N ILE A 16 24.89 9.15 18.35
CA ILE A 16 25.74 10.02 19.16
C ILE A 16 27.08 9.32 19.48
N LEU A 17 27.05 8.04 19.85
CA LEU A 17 28.26 7.26 20.13
C LEU A 17 29.16 7.12 18.90
N ILE A 18 28.59 6.88 17.72
CA ILE A 18 29.35 6.78 16.47
C ILE A 18 30.00 8.13 16.14
N ILE A 19 29.22 9.22 16.21
CA ILE A 19 29.72 10.57 15.93
C ILE A 19 30.83 10.94 16.92
N ALA A 20 30.63 10.70 18.22
CA ALA A 20 31.63 10.95 19.25
C ALA A 20 32.90 10.12 19.00
N SER A 21 32.77 8.84 18.66
CA SER A 21 33.91 7.96 18.34
C SER A 21 34.72 8.48 17.14
N PHE A 22 34.06 8.94 16.08
CA PHE A 22 34.74 9.56 14.94
C PHE A 22 35.46 10.86 15.32
N VAL A 23 34.83 11.71 16.14
CA VAL A 23 35.43 12.95 16.64
C VAL A 23 36.68 12.64 17.48
N PHE A 24 36.59 11.70 18.42
CA PHE A 24 37.75 11.26 19.20
C PHE A 24 38.86 10.66 18.34
N GLY A 25 38.51 9.87 17.32
CA GLY A 25 39.48 9.32 16.36
C GLY A 25 40.21 10.40 15.55
N LEU A 26 39.50 11.46 15.15
CA LEU A 26 40.10 12.60 14.43
C LEU A 26 40.99 13.44 15.34
N ILE A 27 40.53 13.72 16.57
CA ILE A 27 41.29 14.48 17.57
C ILE A 27 42.59 13.74 17.91
N THR A 28 42.52 12.44 18.20
CA THR A 28 43.71 11.64 18.50
C THR A 28 44.70 11.61 17.34
N LYS A 29 44.22 11.47 16.10
CA LYS A 29 45.08 11.54 14.91
C LYS A 29 45.74 12.91 14.74
N PHE A 30 45.02 13.99 15.03
CA PHE A 30 45.55 15.35 14.95
C PHE A 30 46.62 15.61 16.03
N LEU A 31 46.36 15.17 17.26
CA LEU A 31 47.32 15.23 18.36
C LEU A 31 48.55 14.34 18.13
N PHE A 32 48.43 13.22 17.42
CA PHE A 32 49.54 12.33 17.09
C PHE A 32 50.54 12.96 16.11
N PHE A 33 50.07 13.86 15.24
CA PHE A 33 50.92 14.64 14.34
C PHE A 33 51.61 15.82 15.03
N TYR A 34 51.15 16.20 16.22
CA TYR A 34 51.83 17.21 17.02
C TYR A 34 53.02 16.57 17.74
N PRO A 35 54.27 17.00 17.49
CA PRO A 35 55.44 16.41 18.11
C PRO A 35 55.40 16.68 19.61
N THR A 36 54.97 15.68 20.37
CA THR A 36 54.97 15.68 21.83
C THR A 36 56.20 14.92 22.32
N THR A 37 57.02 15.59 23.13
CA THR A 37 58.32 15.07 23.62
C THR A 37 58.18 13.92 24.63
N ASN A 38 57.02 13.76 25.26
CA ASN A 38 56.81 12.83 26.37
C ASN A 38 56.31 11.44 25.92
N GLN A 39 57.08 10.40 26.22
CA GLN A 39 56.77 9.00 25.89
C GLN A 39 55.44 8.51 26.49
N ASN A 40 55.12 8.92 27.71
CA ASN A 40 53.88 8.54 28.40
C ASN A 40 52.64 9.08 27.69
N THR A 41 52.74 10.27 27.09
CA THR A 41 51.66 10.92 26.34
C THR A 41 51.41 10.21 25.01
N ARG A 42 52.44 9.69 24.35
CA ARG A 42 52.28 8.87 23.14
C ARG A 42 51.61 7.53 23.44
N LEU A 43 52.00 6.86 24.53
CA LEU A 43 51.40 5.59 24.94
C LEU A 43 49.92 5.75 25.30
N SER A 44 49.55 6.79 26.06
CA SER A 44 48.14 7.03 26.40
C SER A 44 47.28 7.31 25.17
N MET A 45 47.81 8.04 24.17
CA MET A 45 47.13 8.25 22.89
C MET A 45 46.87 6.95 22.11
N VAL A 46 47.85 6.04 22.08
CA VAL A 46 47.69 4.73 21.42
C VAL A 46 46.63 3.88 22.14
N VAL A 47 46.63 3.88 23.46
CA VAL A 47 45.63 3.14 24.26
C VAL A 47 44.22 3.69 23.99
N ILE A 48 44.05 5.02 24.01
CA ILE A 48 42.76 5.66 23.70
C ILE A 48 42.31 5.32 22.27
N TYR A 49 43.23 5.34 21.31
CA TYR A 49 42.93 4.97 19.93
C TYR A 49 42.45 3.51 19.82
N ILE A 50 43.12 2.57 20.50
CA ILE A 50 42.73 1.15 20.50
C ILE A 50 41.33 0.97 21.11
N ILE A 51 41.02 1.66 22.21
CA ILE A 51 39.71 1.59 22.88
C ILE A 51 38.59 2.21 22.03
N THR A 52 38.93 3.19 21.19
CA THR A 52 37.95 3.86 20.30
C THR A 52 37.33 2.89 19.28
N TRP A 53 38.09 1.87 18.84
CA TRP A 53 37.64 0.90 17.83
C TRP A 53 36.50 -0.01 18.30
N PRO A 54 36.60 -0.73 19.45
CA PRO A 54 35.50 -1.49 20.01
C PRO A 54 34.25 -0.64 20.27
N MET A 55 34.44 0.60 20.73
CA MET A 55 33.35 1.54 20.99
C MET A 55 32.60 1.91 19.70
N LEU A 56 33.33 2.12 18.59
CA LEU A 56 32.75 2.34 17.27
C LEU A 56 31.96 1.11 16.82
N PHE A 57 32.54 -0.08 16.96
CA PHE A 57 31.90 -1.34 16.58
C PHE A 57 30.59 -1.56 17.35
N LEU A 58 30.59 -1.31 18.65
CA LEU A 58 29.39 -1.36 19.49
C LEU A 58 28.32 -0.36 19.05
N GLY A 59 28.72 0.89 18.76
CA GLY A 59 27.82 1.93 18.27
C GLY A 59 27.17 1.54 16.93
N VAL A 60 27.97 1.08 15.98
CA VAL A 60 27.49 0.61 14.65
C VAL A 60 26.63 -0.62 14.79
N TYR A 61 26.96 -1.57 15.67
CA TYR A 61 26.17 -2.78 15.88
C TYR A 61 24.77 -2.45 16.45
N TRP A 62 24.69 -1.60 17.47
CA TRP A 62 23.41 -1.15 18.02
C TRP A 62 22.60 -0.32 17.03
N MET A 63 23.23 0.66 16.36
CA MET A 63 22.53 1.48 15.37
C MET A 63 22.09 0.66 14.16
N GLY A 64 22.93 -0.28 13.71
CA GLY A 64 22.67 -1.13 12.55
C GLY A 64 21.45 -2.03 12.74
N LYS A 65 21.26 -2.59 13.95
CA LYS A 65 20.08 -3.41 14.27
C LYS A 65 18.78 -2.61 14.17
N ASP A 66 18.71 -1.45 14.83
CA ASP A 66 17.52 -0.59 14.83
C ASP A 66 17.26 0.04 13.43
N TYR A 67 18.34 0.35 12.70
CA TYR A 67 18.27 0.88 11.35
C TYR A 67 17.77 -0.17 10.35
N ALA A 68 18.27 -1.41 10.42
CA ALA A 68 17.83 -2.51 9.58
C ALA A 68 16.33 -2.80 9.77
N GLU A 69 15.84 -2.79 11.00
CA GLU A 69 14.42 -2.99 11.30
C GLU A 69 13.55 -1.85 10.72
N SER A 70 14.02 -0.60 10.86
CA SER A 70 13.35 0.58 10.30
C SER A 70 13.31 0.57 8.77
N LEU A 71 14.43 0.18 8.13
CA LEU A 71 14.54 0.00 6.68
C LEU A 71 13.63 -1.12 6.20
N GLN A 72 13.61 -2.25 6.89
CA GLN A 72 12.76 -3.38 6.55
C GLN A 72 11.28 -2.97 6.63
N LYS A 73 10.87 -2.23 7.66
CA LYS A 73 9.51 -1.71 7.80
C LYS A 73 9.15 -0.75 6.67
N TYR A 74 10.06 0.17 6.32
CA TYR A 74 9.86 1.11 5.22
C TYR A 74 9.74 0.40 3.87
N MET A 75 10.64 -0.55 3.59
CA MET A 75 10.61 -1.35 2.36
C MET A 75 9.34 -2.18 2.30
N ARG A 76 9.00 -2.90 3.37
CA ARG A 76 7.77 -3.72 3.45
C ARG A 76 6.51 -2.89 3.21
N TYR A 77 6.42 -1.68 3.81
CA TYR A 77 5.28 -0.78 3.60
C TYR A 77 5.17 -0.32 2.14
N ARG A 78 6.28 0.13 1.54
CA ARG A 78 6.33 0.58 0.14
C ARG A 78 5.94 -0.53 -0.84
N TYR A 79 6.44 -1.75 -0.62
CA TYR A 79 6.09 -2.90 -1.44
C TYR A 79 4.65 -3.35 -1.22
N TYR A 80 4.20 -3.47 0.03
CA TYR A 80 2.83 -3.89 0.36
C TYR A 80 1.80 -2.96 -0.27
N HIS A 81 2.00 -1.64 -0.17
CA HIS A 81 1.07 -0.67 -0.75
C HIS A 81 1.01 -0.77 -2.28
N LYS A 82 2.15 -0.99 -2.95
CA LYS A 82 2.19 -1.16 -4.41
C LYS A 82 1.47 -2.43 -4.85
N TYR A 83 1.73 -3.56 -4.19
CA TYR A 83 1.10 -4.84 -4.54
C TYR A 83 -0.40 -4.88 -4.22
N VAL A 84 -0.81 -4.35 -3.07
CA VAL A 84 -2.23 -4.26 -2.70
C VAL A 84 -2.96 -3.35 -3.67
N LYS A 85 -2.44 -2.15 -3.97
CA LYS A 85 -3.09 -1.22 -4.90
C LYS A 85 -3.27 -1.82 -6.29
N VAL A 86 -2.29 -2.58 -6.78
CA VAL A 86 -2.38 -3.29 -8.07
C VAL A 86 -3.44 -4.40 -8.02
N ARG A 87 -3.46 -5.23 -6.98
CA ARG A 87 -4.46 -6.31 -6.82
C ARG A 87 -5.87 -5.75 -6.67
N THR A 88 -6.06 -4.72 -5.85
CA THR A 88 -7.36 -4.08 -5.64
C THR A 88 -7.86 -3.42 -6.94
N LYS A 89 -6.97 -2.75 -7.69
CA LYS A 89 -7.33 -2.16 -8.99
C LYS A 89 -7.75 -3.25 -9.99
N LYS A 90 -7.00 -4.35 -10.07
CA LYS A 90 -7.34 -5.48 -10.98
C LYS A 90 -8.67 -6.13 -10.60
N ALA A 91 -8.92 -6.36 -9.31
CA ALA A 91 -10.18 -6.90 -8.82
C ALA A 91 -11.35 -5.94 -9.10
N TYR A 92 -11.17 -4.64 -8.86
CA TYR A 92 -12.18 -3.63 -9.16
C TYR A 92 -12.56 -3.61 -10.65
N HIS A 93 -11.57 -3.63 -11.56
CA HIS A 93 -11.84 -3.67 -13.00
C HIS A 93 -12.56 -4.97 -13.41
N ALA A 94 -12.14 -6.12 -12.90
CA ALA A 94 -12.78 -7.40 -13.19
C ALA A 94 -14.25 -7.43 -12.72
N THR A 95 -14.53 -6.91 -11.52
CA THR A 95 -15.90 -6.79 -11.01
C THR A 95 -16.71 -5.81 -11.85
N LYS A 96 -16.15 -4.64 -12.20
CA LYS A 96 -16.83 -3.63 -13.03
C LYS A 96 -17.23 -4.18 -14.40
N GLU A 97 -16.36 -4.98 -15.05
CA GLU A 97 -16.67 -5.61 -16.32
C GLU A 97 -17.75 -6.69 -16.21
N ARG A 98 -17.69 -7.55 -15.17
CA ARG A 98 -18.74 -8.53 -14.91
C ARG A 98 -20.08 -7.87 -14.66
N THR A 99 -20.12 -6.82 -13.84
CA THR A 99 -21.33 -6.04 -13.58
C THR A 99 -21.88 -5.40 -14.87
N ARG A 100 -21.02 -4.88 -15.74
CA ARG A 100 -21.45 -4.32 -17.03
C ARG A 100 -22.08 -5.37 -17.93
N LYS A 101 -21.47 -6.55 -18.07
CA LYS A 101 -22.00 -7.69 -18.86
C LYS A 101 -23.32 -8.22 -18.31
N ILE A 102 -23.46 -8.29 -16.98
CA ILE A 102 -24.71 -8.70 -16.35
C ILE A 102 -25.79 -7.65 -16.63
N ARG A 103 -25.48 -6.36 -16.44
CA ARG A 103 -26.44 -5.27 -16.67
C ARG A 103 -26.95 -5.23 -18.12
N THR A 104 -26.09 -5.49 -19.11
CA THR A 104 -26.52 -5.54 -20.52
C THR A 104 -27.40 -6.75 -20.79
N LYS A 105 -27.01 -7.95 -20.33
CA LYS A 105 -27.84 -9.16 -20.46
C LYS A 105 -29.20 -9.02 -19.76
N THR A 106 -29.23 -8.40 -18.58
CA THR A 106 -30.49 -8.14 -17.88
C THR A 106 -31.35 -7.16 -18.66
N LYS A 107 -30.80 -6.05 -19.15
CA LYS A 107 -31.55 -5.11 -20.01
C LYS A 107 -32.12 -5.78 -21.27
N GLU A 108 -31.34 -6.63 -21.94
CA GLU A 108 -31.80 -7.38 -23.12
C GLU A 108 -32.94 -8.36 -22.76
N ARG A 109 -32.84 -9.06 -21.63
CA ARG A 109 -33.94 -9.94 -21.17
C ARG A 109 -35.18 -9.14 -20.78
N THR A 110 -35.03 -8.04 -20.06
CA THR A 110 -36.17 -7.19 -19.66
C THR A 110 -36.87 -6.59 -20.87
N THR A 111 -36.13 -6.15 -21.89
CA THR A 111 -36.72 -5.61 -23.13
C THR A 111 -37.46 -6.68 -23.92
N LYS A 112 -36.91 -7.89 -24.07
CA LYS A 112 -37.59 -9.03 -24.72
C LYS A 112 -38.87 -9.43 -23.98
N ILE A 113 -38.82 -9.52 -22.65
CA ILE A 113 -40.01 -9.84 -21.82
C ILE A 113 -41.07 -8.75 -22.00
N ARG A 114 -40.68 -7.47 -21.99
CA ARG A 114 -41.61 -6.35 -22.18
C ARG A 114 -42.24 -6.36 -23.57
N ALA A 115 -41.47 -6.71 -24.61
CA ALA A 115 -41.98 -6.84 -25.97
C ALA A 115 -42.98 -8.01 -26.09
N GLN A 116 -42.65 -9.19 -25.56
CA GLN A 116 -43.56 -10.34 -25.54
C GLN A 116 -44.83 -10.09 -24.72
N ALA A 117 -44.72 -9.42 -23.57
CA ALA A 117 -45.87 -9.05 -22.76
C ALA A 117 -46.80 -8.08 -23.51
N LYS A 118 -46.23 -7.11 -24.25
CA LYS A 118 -47.00 -6.17 -25.08
C LYS A 118 -47.71 -6.88 -26.23
N GLU A 119 -47.04 -7.82 -26.89
CA GLU A 119 -47.61 -8.62 -27.98
C GLU A 119 -48.75 -9.54 -27.49
N ARG A 120 -48.56 -10.22 -26.35
CA ARG A 120 -49.62 -11.02 -25.70
C ARG A 120 -50.81 -10.15 -25.27
N SER A 121 -50.57 -8.94 -24.79
CA SER A 121 -51.64 -8.01 -24.43
C SER A 121 -52.44 -7.57 -25.66
N ASN A 122 -51.77 -7.26 -26.77
CA ASN A 122 -52.41 -6.84 -28.01
C ASN A 122 -53.23 -7.98 -28.64
N THR A 123 -52.69 -9.20 -28.67
CA THR A 123 -53.43 -10.37 -29.18
C THR A 123 -54.64 -10.70 -28.33
N PHE A 124 -54.53 -10.54 -27.00
CA PHE A 124 -55.65 -10.71 -26.09
C PHE A 124 -56.75 -9.65 -26.30
N LYS A 125 -56.37 -8.37 -26.45
CA LYS A 125 -57.29 -7.27 -26.78
C LYS A 125 -57.99 -7.48 -28.13
N ALA A 126 -57.26 -7.96 -29.14
CA ALA A 126 -57.85 -8.28 -30.44
C ALA A 126 -58.88 -9.43 -30.33
N LYS A 127 -58.54 -10.51 -29.62
CA LYS A 127 -59.47 -11.65 -29.40
C LYS A 127 -60.72 -11.25 -28.61
N THR A 128 -60.57 -10.39 -27.60
CA THR A 128 -61.72 -9.89 -26.83
C THR A 128 -62.61 -9.01 -27.70
N LYS A 129 -62.05 -8.09 -28.48
CA LYS A 129 -62.82 -7.25 -29.42
C LYS A 129 -63.62 -8.07 -30.43
N VAL A 130 -63.00 -9.08 -31.04
CA VAL A 130 -63.67 -10.01 -31.97
C VAL A 130 -64.83 -10.76 -31.30
N ARG A 131 -64.65 -11.26 -30.07
CA ARG A 131 -65.74 -11.90 -29.31
C ARG A 131 -66.86 -10.91 -29.00
N THR A 132 -66.54 -9.68 -28.60
CA THR A 132 -67.55 -8.66 -28.32
C THR A 132 -68.35 -8.30 -29.56
N ASP A 133 -67.69 -8.16 -30.72
CA ASP A 133 -68.34 -7.88 -32.00
C ASP A 133 -69.23 -9.05 -32.47
N GLN A 134 -68.78 -10.29 -32.28
CA GLN A 134 -69.60 -11.48 -32.56
C GLN A 134 -70.84 -11.56 -31.67
N ILE A 135 -70.70 -11.26 -30.37
CA ILE A 135 -71.83 -11.24 -29.43
C ILE A 135 -72.82 -10.13 -29.80
N LYS A 136 -72.32 -8.94 -30.16
CA LYS A 136 -73.15 -7.80 -30.60
C LYS A 136 -73.93 -8.12 -31.88
N ASN A 137 -73.29 -8.79 -32.85
CA ASN A 137 -73.96 -9.21 -34.07
C ASN A 137 -74.99 -10.33 -33.85
N ARG A 138 -74.78 -11.22 -32.88
CA ARG A 138 -75.79 -12.22 -32.48
C ARG A 138 -76.99 -11.56 -31.79
N LEU A 139 -76.77 -10.54 -30.97
CA LEU A 139 -77.83 -9.78 -30.31
C LEU A 139 -78.66 -8.93 -31.27
N LYS A 140 -78.08 -8.48 -32.39
CA LYS A 140 -78.81 -7.74 -33.45
C LYS A 140 -79.63 -8.62 -34.40
N ARG A 141 -79.41 -9.94 -34.41
CA ARG A 141 -80.10 -10.91 -35.30
C ARG A 141 -81.28 -11.61 -34.60
N LYS A 142 -81.49 -11.37 -33.31
CA LYS A 142 -82.71 -11.70 -32.57
C LYS A 142 -83.57 -10.46 -32.48
#